data_AF-A0A4Y8KF94-F1
#
_entry.id   AF-A0A4Y8KF94-F1
#
_cell.length_a   1.000
_cell.length_b   1.000
_cell.length_c   1.000
_cell.angle_alpha   90.00
_cell.angle_beta   90.00
_cell.angle_gamma   90.00
#
_symmetry.space_group_name_H-M   'P 1'
#
loop_
_entity.id
_entity.type
_entity.pdbx_description
1 polymer ?
#
loop_
_entity_poly.entity_id
_entity_poly.type
_entity_poly.pdbx_seq_one_letter_code
_entity_poly.pdbx_strand_id
1 'polypeptide(L)'
;HNLAIGVVAGVIVAMVAFARRVAHLARVERTVELDQPVPTAYYTVTGALFFASSNDLMTQFEYADDPARIIIDLSASHIWDASTVATLDAITVKYERHDKRVVIEGLNEASHELHSRLAGNLGGEH
;
A
#
# COMPACT_ATOMS: atom_id res chain seq x y z
N HIS A 1 1.77 -27.68 -36.40
CA HIS A 1 2.65 -26.74 -35.68
C HIS A 1 1.85 -25.46 -35.41
N ASN A 2 1.07 -25.44 -34.32
CA ASN A 2 0.24 -24.27 -33.95
C ASN A 2 -0.39 -24.42 -32.55
N LEU A 3 -0.42 -25.65 -32.01
CA LEU A 3 -0.94 -25.91 -30.66
C LEU A 3 -0.08 -25.28 -29.56
N ALA A 4 1.25 -25.43 -29.64
CA ALA A 4 2.16 -24.88 -28.62
C ALA A 4 2.11 -23.34 -28.55
N ILE A 5 1.98 -22.67 -29.71
CA ILE A 5 1.87 -21.20 -29.78
C ILE A 5 0.54 -20.74 -29.16
N GLY A 6 -0.56 -21.45 -29.44
CA GLY A 6 -1.86 -21.18 -28.83
C GLY A 6 -1.86 -21.36 -27.31
N VAL A 7 -1.19 -22.41 -26.81
CA VAL A 7 -1.05 -22.64 -25.36
C VAL A 7 -0.21 -21.56 -24.70
N VAL A 8 0.95 -21.20 -25.27
CA VAL A 8 1.80 -20.14 -24.70
C VAL A 8 1.08 -18.79 -24.69
N ALA A 9 0.40 -18.43 -25.78
CA ALA A 9 -0.41 -17.21 -25.82
C ALA A 9 -1.54 -17.23 -24.78
N GLY A 10 -2.23 -18.37 -24.63
CA GLY A 10 -3.28 -18.56 -23.62
C GLY A 10 -2.77 -18.42 -22.19
N VAL A 11 -1.60 -18.99 -21.88
CA VAL A 11 -0.96 -18.87 -20.56
C VAL A 11 -0.57 -17.42 -20.27
N ILE A 12 0.02 -16.70 -21.23
CA ILE A 12 0.39 -15.29 -21.03
C ILE A 12 -0.86 -14.44 -20.75
N VAL A 13 -1.93 -14.62 -21.53
CA VAL A 13 -3.18 -13.89 -21.31
C VAL A 13 -3.79 -14.24 -19.95
N ALA A 14 -3.80 -15.51 -19.58
CA ALA A 14 -4.29 -15.97 -18.27
C ALA A 14 -3.46 -15.38 -17.12
N MET A 15 -2.12 -15.35 -17.25
CA MET A 15 -1.23 -14.75 -16.26
C MET A 15 -1.49 -13.24 -16.10
N VAL A 16 -1.68 -12.50 -17.20
CA VAL A 16 -2.00 -11.07 -17.14
C VAL A 16 -3.37 -10.83 -16.51
N ALA A 17 -4.38 -11.61 -16.88
CA ALA A 17 -5.72 -11.52 -16.30
C ALA A 17 -5.72 -11.87 -14.80
N PHE A 18 -4.96 -12.90 -14.41
CA PHE A 18 -4.78 -13.30 -13.02
C PHE A 18 -4.03 -12.22 -12.22
N ALA A 19 -2.94 -11.67 -12.75
CA ALA A 19 -2.23 -10.57 -12.13
C ALA A 19 -3.15 -9.36 -11.90
N ARG A 20 -4.02 -9.02 -12.86
CA ARG A 20 -5.04 -7.98 -12.69
C ARG A 20 -6.11 -8.33 -11.65
N ARG A 21 -6.47 -9.61 -11.51
CA ARG A 21 -7.46 -10.08 -10.54
C ARG A 21 -6.94 -10.04 -9.11
N VAL A 22 -5.65 -10.35 -8.92
CA VAL A 22 -4.98 -10.37 -7.61
C VAL A 22 -4.40 -9.00 -7.25
N ALA A 23 -4.13 -8.15 -8.24
CA ALA A 23 -3.84 -6.74 -8.04
C ALA A 23 -5.10 -5.98 -7.62
N HIS A 24 -5.54 -6.20 -6.38
CA HIS A 24 -6.28 -5.18 -5.66
C HIS A 24 -5.31 -4.01 -5.44
N LEU A 25 -5.31 -3.09 -6.41
CA LEU A 25 -4.50 -1.88 -6.36
C LEU A 25 -4.72 -1.18 -5.03
N ALA A 26 -3.62 -0.73 -4.42
CA ALA A 26 -3.71 0.12 -3.26
C ALA A 26 -4.56 1.34 -3.60
N ARG A 27 -5.63 1.56 -2.84
CA ARG A 27 -6.47 2.74 -2.98
C ARG A 27 -6.31 3.58 -1.73
N VAL A 28 -6.06 4.86 -1.96
CA VAL A 28 -5.95 5.87 -0.91
C VAL A 28 -7.20 6.74 -0.99
N GLU A 29 -7.97 6.77 0.08
CA GLU A 29 -9.10 7.66 0.23
C GLU A 29 -8.73 8.77 1.21
N ARG A 30 -8.89 10.03 0.78
CA ARG A 30 -8.56 11.21 1.58
C ARG A 30 -9.84 11.90 2.05
N THR A 31 -9.93 12.10 3.36
CA THR A 31 -10.98 12.91 3.99
C THR A 31 -10.32 13.96 4.87
N VAL A 32 -10.81 15.19 4.82
CA VAL A 32 -10.31 16.28 5.68
C VAL A 32 -11.41 16.69 6.63
N GLU A 33 -11.09 16.66 7.92
CA GLU A 33 -11.98 17.15 8.96
C GLU A 33 -11.41 18.44 9.55
N LEU A 34 -12.06 19.56 9.23
CA LEU A 34 -11.66 20.89 9.68
C LEU A 34 -12.37 21.32 10.97
N ASP A 35 -13.50 20.69 11.31
CA ASP A 35 -14.33 21.05 12.47
C ASP A 35 -13.84 20.43 13.79
N GLN A 36 -12.80 19.60 13.74
CA GLN A 36 -12.17 19.03 14.93
C GLN A 36 -11.28 20.05 15.66
N PRO A 37 -11.04 19.90 16.98
CA PRO A 37 -10.12 20.77 17.74
C PRO A 37 -8.72 20.89 17.11
N VAL A 38 -8.31 19.86 16.37
CA VAL A 38 -7.11 19.87 15.53
C VAL A 38 -7.55 19.46 14.12
N PRO A 39 -7.48 20.38 13.13
CA PRO A 39 -7.75 20.04 11.74
C PRO A 39 -6.89 18.86 11.31
N THR A 40 -7.51 17.83 10.74
CA THR A 40 -6.85 16.55 10.47
C THR A 40 -7.20 16.03 9.08
N ALA A 41 -6.19 15.61 8.33
CA ALA A 41 -6.38 14.83 7.11
C ALA A 41 -6.27 13.34 7.44
N TYR A 42 -7.28 12.58 7.04
CA TYR A 42 -7.35 11.13 7.16
C TYR A 42 -7.09 10.52 5.80
N TYR A 43 -6.15 9.59 5.75
CA TYR A 43 -5.80 8.80 4.59
C TYR A 43 -6.06 7.34 4.90
N THR A 44 -7.18 6.81 4.38
CA THR A 44 -7.51 5.39 4.51
C THR A 44 -6.89 4.64 3.35
N VAL A 45 -5.92 3.78 3.64
CA VAL A 45 -5.26 2.95 2.63
C VAL A 45 -5.88 1.57 2.65
N THR A 46 -6.30 1.10 1.48
CA THR A 46 -6.94 -0.21 1.31
C THR A 46 -6.25 -1.01 0.21
N GLY A 47 -6.27 -2.33 0.30
CA GLY A 47 -5.70 -3.22 -0.71
C GLY A 47 -4.24 -3.61 -0.44
N ALA A 48 -3.61 -4.23 -1.45
CA ALA A 48 -2.25 -4.73 -1.33
C ALA A 48 -1.23 -3.63 -1.66
N LEU A 49 -0.38 -3.31 -0.69
CA LEU A 49 0.78 -2.46 -0.88
C LEU A 49 1.99 -3.30 -1.26
N PHE A 50 2.45 -3.11 -2.49
CA PHE A 50 3.65 -3.74 -3.05
C PHE A 50 4.53 -2.69 -3.75
N PHE A 51 5.74 -3.07 -4.17
CA PHE A 51 6.72 -2.17 -4.79
C PHE A 51 6.12 -1.27 -5.89
N ALA A 52 5.25 -1.80 -6.76
CA ALA A 52 4.68 -0.99 -7.83
C ALA A 52 3.65 0.04 -7.32
N SER A 53 2.87 -0.29 -6.29
CA SER A 53 1.93 0.65 -5.68
C SER A 53 2.62 1.66 -4.75
N SER A 54 3.83 1.37 -4.27
CA SER A 54 4.59 2.27 -3.40
C SER A 54 4.98 3.57 -4.13
N ASN A 55 5.32 3.49 -5.41
CA ASN A 55 5.61 4.68 -6.21
C ASN A 55 4.34 5.55 -6.41
N ASP A 56 3.21 4.90 -6.71
CA ASP A 56 1.92 5.58 -6.85
C ASP A 56 1.48 6.23 -5.54
N LEU A 57 1.67 5.52 -4.41
CA LEU A 57 1.28 5.95 -3.07
C LEU A 57 1.82 7.34 -2.72
N MET A 58 3.09 7.65 -3.04
CA MET A 58 3.67 8.96 -2.75
C MET A 58 2.94 10.12 -3.44
N THR A 59 2.29 9.88 -4.58
CA THR A 59 1.59 10.90 -5.37
C THR A 59 0.17 11.19 -4.88
N GLN A 60 -0.38 10.33 -4.02
CA GLN A 60 -1.76 10.43 -3.52
C GLN A 60 -1.92 11.37 -2.31
N PHE A 61 -0.83 11.96 -1.83
CA PHE A 61 -0.79 12.81 -0.62
C PHE A 61 -0.67 14.30 -0.97
N GLU A 62 -1.39 15.15 -0.24
CA GLU A 62 -1.49 16.59 -0.48
C GLU A 62 -0.53 17.34 0.47
N TYR A 63 0.77 17.09 0.32
CA TYR A 63 1.80 17.53 1.28
C TYR A 63 1.79 19.04 1.60
N ALA A 64 1.43 19.89 0.63
CA ALA A 64 1.38 21.34 0.83
C ALA A 64 0.06 21.80 1.47
N ASP A 65 -1.06 21.21 1.05
CA ASP A 65 -2.41 21.69 1.38
C ASP A 65 -3.06 20.94 2.57
N ASP A 66 -2.46 19.85 3.04
CA ASP A 66 -2.92 19.15 4.24
C ASP A 66 -2.82 20.01 5.51
N PRO A 67 -3.67 19.78 6.52
CA PRO A 67 -3.55 20.44 7.81
C PRO A 67 -2.33 19.94 8.60
N ALA A 68 -2.11 20.52 9.79
CA ALA A 68 -0.96 20.20 10.64
C ALA A 68 -0.91 18.74 11.12
N ARG A 69 -2.05 18.03 11.12
CA ARG A 69 -2.15 16.64 11.56
C ARG A 69 -2.63 15.75 10.41
N ILE A 70 -1.91 14.66 10.20
CA ILE A 70 -2.22 13.65 9.19
C ILE A 70 -2.30 12.29 9.87
N ILE A 71 -3.35 11.53 9.59
CA ILE A 71 -3.53 10.15 10.03
C ILE A 71 -3.57 9.27 8.80
N ILE A 72 -2.65 8.30 8.74
CA ILE A 72 -2.60 7.30 7.68
C ILE A 72 -3.07 5.97 8.29
N ASP A 73 -4.27 5.55 7.95
CA ASP A 73 -4.86 4.30 8.40
C ASP A 73 -4.50 3.17 7.42
N LEU A 74 -3.68 2.23 7.89
CA LEU A 74 -3.26 1.04 7.16
C LEU A 74 -4.01 -0.22 7.60
N SER A 75 -4.99 -0.12 8.48
CA SER A 75 -5.68 -1.27 9.09
C SER A 75 -6.44 -2.13 8.07
N ALA A 76 -6.83 -1.55 6.94
CA ALA A 76 -7.46 -2.25 5.81
C ALA A 76 -6.50 -2.51 4.63
N SER A 77 -5.19 -2.30 4.84
CA SER A 77 -4.14 -2.52 3.86
C SER A 77 -3.24 -3.68 4.27
N HIS A 78 -2.63 -4.32 3.27
CA HIS A 78 -1.69 -5.43 3.49
C HIS A 78 -0.34 -5.01 2.92
N ILE A 79 0.70 -5.01 3.74
CA ILE A 79 2.07 -4.68 3.29
C ILE A 79 2.77 -5.96 2.86
N TRP A 80 3.31 -5.98 1.65
CA TRP A 80 3.90 -7.19 1.06
C TRP A 80 5.42 -7.15 0.91
N ASP A 81 6.05 -5.98 1.11
CA ASP A 81 7.50 -5.84 0.98
C ASP A 81 8.08 -4.69 1.81
N ALA A 82 9.39 -4.74 2.04
CA ALA A 82 10.13 -3.73 2.79
C ALA A 82 10.22 -2.36 2.06
N SER A 83 10.09 -2.33 0.73
CA SER A 83 10.14 -1.08 -0.03
C SER A 83 8.93 -0.19 0.26
N THR A 84 7.76 -0.78 0.52
CA THR A 84 6.56 -0.07 0.98
C THR A 84 6.81 0.64 2.31
N VAL A 85 7.48 -0.03 3.25
CA VAL A 85 7.82 0.58 4.55
C VAL A 85 8.76 1.77 4.38
N ALA A 86 9.77 1.64 3.51
CA ALA A 86 10.67 2.75 3.18
C ALA A 86 9.93 3.92 2.52
N THR A 87 8.92 3.64 1.69
CA THR A 87 8.06 4.67 1.11
C THR A 87 7.23 5.39 2.17
N LEU A 88 6.62 4.69 3.13
CA LEU A 88 5.87 5.30 4.24
C LEU A 88 6.77 6.18 5.12
N ASP A 89 8.00 5.75 5.37
CA ASP A 89 9.00 6.55 6.08
C ASP A 89 9.34 7.83 5.30
N ALA A 90 9.57 7.72 3.99
CA ALA A 90 9.84 8.87 3.15
C ALA A 90 8.64 9.86 3.07
N ILE A 91 7.40 9.36 3.10
CA ILE A 91 6.19 10.18 3.21
C ILE A 91 6.18 10.94 4.54
N THR A 92 6.45 10.25 5.66
CA THR A 92 6.54 10.85 7.00
C THR A 92 7.57 11.98 7.04
N VAL A 93 8.80 11.71 6.58
CA VAL A 93 9.88 12.71 6.50
C VAL A 93 9.49 13.89 5.61
N LYS A 94 8.76 13.65 4.52
CA LYS A 94 8.31 14.73 3.64
C LYS A 94 7.29 15.63 4.33
N TYR A 95 6.34 15.08 5.08
CA TYR A 95 5.41 15.88 5.89
C TYR A 95 6.10 16.64 7.01
N GLU A 96 7.09 16.05 7.67
CA GLU A 96 7.87 16.72 8.71
C GLU A 96 8.60 17.97 8.17
N ARG A 97 9.07 17.92 6.91
CA ARG A 97 9.65 19.11 6.24
C ARG A 97 8.64 20.22 5.97
N HIS A 98 7.34 19.92 6.02
CA HIS A 98 6.26 20.89 5.95
C HIS A 98 5.73 21.30 7.34
N ASP A 99 6.45 20.96 8.42
CA ASP A 99 6.04 21.17 9.81
C ASP A 99 4.71 20.47 10.16
N LYS A 100 4.42 19.35 9.48
CA LYS A 100 3.21 18.56 9.67
C LYS A 100 3.51 17.26 10.39
N ARG A 101 2.61 16.86 11.28
CA ARG A 101 2.73 15.64 12.08
C ARG A 101 1.93 14.51 11.46
N VAL A 102 2.60 13.40 11.15
CA VAL A 102 1.99 12.17 10.64
C VAL A 102 1.84 11.16 11.77
N VAL A 103 0.71 10.46 11.79
CA VAL A 103 0.48 9.28 12.63
C VAL A 103 0.07 8.14 11.71
N ILE A 104 0.78 7.02 11.79
CA ILE A 104 0.45 5.81 11.03
C ILE A 104 -0.26 4.84 11.97
N GLU A 105 -1.46 4.41 11.61
CA GLU A 105 -2.28 3.45 12.35
C GLU A 105 -2.36 2.13 11.58
N GLY A 106 -2.53 1.00 12.28
CA GLY A 106 -2.67 -0.32 11.65
C GLY A 106 -1.37 -0.96 11.12
N LEU A 107 -0.21 -0.29 11.22
CA LEU A 107 1.07 -0.80 10.69
C LEU A 107 1.51 -2.13 11.33
N ASN A 108 1.29 -2.31 12.64
CA ASN A 108 1.67 -3.54 13.34
C ASN A 108 0.89 -4.75 12.81
N GLU A 109 -0.42 -4.59 12.57
CA GLU A 109 -1.27 -5.65 12.04
C GLU A 109 -0.81 -6.04 10.62
N ALA A 110 -0.60 -5.03 9.76
CA ALA A 110 -0.10 -5.24 8.40
C ALA A 110 1.30 -5.91 8.38
N SER A 111 2.17 -5.57 9.34
CA SER A 111 3.50 -6.16 9.49
C SER A 111 3.46 -7.60 10.01
N HIS A 112 2.53 -7.90 10.91
CA HIS A 112 2.30 -9.26 11.41
C HIS A 112 1.86 -10.20 10.29
N GLU A 113 1.02 -9.73 9.38
CA GLU A 113 0.60 -10.53 8.24
C GLU A 113 1.75 -10.82 7.26
N LEU A 114 2.59 -9.81 6.98
CA LEU A 114 3.82 -10.00 6.21
C LEU A 114 4.72 -11.07 6.84
N HIS A 115 4.93 -10.97 8.16
CA HIS A 115 5.74 -11.92 8.91
C HIS A 115 5.16 -13.35 8.86
N SER A 116 3.85 -13.49 9.07
CA SER A 116 3.13 -14.76 9.00
C SER A 116 3.26 -15.43 7.64
N ARG A 117 3.11 -14.68 6.54
CA ARG A 117 3.21 -15.21 5.17
C ARG A 117 4.65 -15.60 4.81
N LEU A 118 5.65 -14.82 5.21
CA LEU A 118 7.06 -15.16 4.97
C LEU A 118 7.48 -16.39 5.79
N ALA A 119 7.01 -16.48 7.04
CA ALA A 119 7.27 -17.64 7.89
C ALA A 119 6.53 -18.90 7.40
N GLY A 120 5.29 -18.76 6.90
CA GLY A 120 4.48 -19.87 6.38
C GLY A 120 5.00 -20.50 5.09
N ASN A 121 5.70 -19.74 4.25
CA ASN A 121 6.30 -20.24 3.00
C ASN A 121 7.64 -20.97 3.19
N LEU A 122 8.18 -21.05 4.42
CA LEU A 122 9.40 -21.79 4.74
C LEU A 122 9.13 -23.15 5.42
N GLY A 123 7.85 -23.53 5.63
CA GLY A 123 7.47 -24.77 6.32
C GLY A 123 6.95 -25.90 5.43
N GLY A 124 7.03 -25.77 4.11
CA GLY A 124 6.42 -26.68 3.13
C GLY A 124 7.38 -27.65 2.46
N GLU A 125 8.32 -28.23 3.19
CA GLU A 125 9.09 -29.39 2.73
C GLU A 125 9.14 -30.43 3.86
N HIS A 126 8.16 -31.32 3.92
CA HIS A 126 8.25 -32.67 4.49
C HIS A 126 7.27 -33.59 3.75
#